data_AF-A0A2Z6MJG0-F1
#
_entry.id   AF-A0A2Z6MJG0-F1
#
_cell.length_a   1.000
_cell.length_b   1.000
_cell.length_c   1.000
_cell.angle_alpha   90.00
_cell.angle_beta   90.00
_cell.angle_gamma   90.00
#
_symmetry.space_group_name_H-M   'P 1'
#
loop_
_entity.id
_entity.type
_entity.pdbx_description
1 polymer ?
#
loop_
_entity_poly.entity_id
_entity_poly.type
_entity_poly.pdbx_seq_one_letter_code
_entity_poly.pdbx_strand_id
1 'polypeptide(L)'
;MSKDTVLFLFFIAIFQCFLSTKSYNSGTGIIPLTQLHHDSLVSLPVSCPPPDRSLYYQPVIGILSHPGDGAFGRHSNATGASFIHASYVKFVEAAGARVVPLIYNEPPEMLLKKLELVNGVLFTGGSVKDGLYFETVGTIFKKVLEKNEARDHFPLYAICLGFELITMIISEDDNILEEFKAKNQASTIQFVESAHIEGTVFQR
;
A
#
# COMPACT_ATOMS: atom_id res chain seq x y z
N MET A 1 -31.92 42.79 -29.93
CA MET A 1 -32.89 41.71 -30.17
C MET A 1 -32.10 40.46 -30.54
N SER A 2 -32.09 39.51 -29.61
CA SER A 2 -31.40 38.22 -29.66
C SER A 2 -32.43 37.12 -29.90
N LYS A 3 -32.08 36.18 -30.77
CA LYS A 3 -32.58 34.81 -30.95
C LYS A 3 -31.38 34.08 -31.60
N ASP A 4 -30.86 32.94 -31.13
CA ASP A 4 -31.53 31.71 -30.79
C ASP A 4 -30.76 30.88 -29.73
N THR A 5 -31.55 30.10 -29.00
CA THR A 5 -31.24 29.09 -28.00
C THR A 5 -30.60 27.84 -28.60
N VAL A 6 -29.70 27.15 -27.88
CA VAL A 6 -29.73 25.68 -27.65
C VAL A 6 -28.79 25.33 -26.48
N LEU A 7 -29.39 24.58 -25.56
CA LEU A 7 -28.95 24.05 -24.28
C LEU A 7 -28.30 22.68 -24.48
N PHE A 8 -27.15 22.38 -23.86
CA PHE A 8 -26.86 21.04 -23.31
C PHE A 8 -25.76 21.08 -22.24
N LEU A 9 -26.15 20.67 -21.03
CA LEU A 9 -25.32 20.45 -19.84
C LEU A 9 -24.61 19.10 -19.94
N PHE A 10 -23.38 19.00 -19.44
CA PHE A 10 -22.90 17.75 -18.82
C PHE A 10 -22.15 18.03 -17.52
N PHE A 11 -22.55 17.26 -16.52
CA PHE A 11 -22.32 17.41 -15.10
C PHE A 11 -20.92 16.97 -14.66
N ILE A 12 -20.37 17.73 -13.71
CA ILE A 12 -19.30 17.31 -12.79
C ILE A 12 -19.98 16.50 -11.68
N ALA A 13 -19.63 15.23 -11.52
CA ALA A 13 -20.02 14.43 -10.35
C ALA A 13 -18.81 14.30 -9.42
N ILE A 14 -18.84 15.10 -8.35
CA ILE A 14 -17.92 15.05 -7.22
C ILE A 14 -18.34 13.92 -6.28
N PHE A 15 -17.32 13.19 -5.85
CA PHE A 15 -17.24 12.27 -4.72
C PHE A 15 -17.95 12.79 -3.47
N GLN A 16 -18.82 11.98 -2.85
CA GLN A 16 -18.96 11.94 -1.38
C GLN A 16 -19.74 10.70 -0.95
N CYS A 17 -18.98 9.67 -0.56
CA CYS A 17 -19.46 8.63 0.33
C CYS A 17 -19.42 9.24 1.75
N PHE A 18 -20.57 9.45 2.37
CA PHE A 18 -20.65 9.63 3.82
C PHE A 18 -21.57 8.56 4.43
N LEU A 19 -20.94 7.79 5.31
CA LEU A 19 -21.43 7.06 6.47
C LEU A 19 -22.94 7.15 6.77
N SER A 20 -23.57 5.99 6.93
CA SER A 20 -24.67 5.86 7.88
C SER A 20 -24.41 4.73 8.86
N THR A 21 -24.36 5.10 10.14
CA THR A 21 -24.37 4.20 11.30
C THR A 21 -25.80 4.18 11.88
N LYS A 22 -26.11 3.08 12.59
CA LYS A 22 -27.34 2.80 13.38
C LYS A 22 -28.58 2.43 12.56
N SER A 23 -29.56 1.71 13.07
CA SER A 23 -29.74 0.79 14.20
C SER A 23 -31.17 0.25 14.03
N TYR A 24 -31.39 -0.98 14.46
CA TYR A 24 -32.66 -1.70 14.56
C TYR A 24 -33.90 -0.83 14.89
N ASN A 25 -34.94 -0.84 14.05
CA ASN A 25 -36.30 -1.14 14.49
C ASN A 25 -37.34 -1.27 13.34
N SER A 26 -38.21 -2.27 13.55
CA SER A 26 -39.56 -2.52 13.04
C SER A 26 -40.26 -1.45 12.18
N GLY A 27 -40.86 -1.91 11.07
CA GLY A 27 -42.18 -1.44 10.63
C GLY A 27 -42.25 -0.63 9.33
N THR A 28 -42.98 -1.20 8.35
CA THR A 28 -43.65 -0.56 7.18
C THR A 28 -42.77 0.08 6.11
N GLY A 29 -42.91 -0.43 4.88
CA GLY A 29 -42.04 -0.14 3.74
C GLY A 29 -42.43 1.09 2.92
N ILE A 30 -41.45 1.53 2.11
CA ILE A 30 -41.64 2.29 0.88
C ILE A 30 -40.63 1.71 -0.13
N ILE A 31 -41.13 1.09 -1.20
CA ILE A 31 -40.35 0.50 -2.30
C ILE A 31 -40.24 1.56 -3.40
N PRO A 32 -39.04 1.90 -3.92
CA PRO A 32 -38.93 2.73 -5.12
C PRO A 32 -39.25 1.91 -6.37
N LEU A 33 -40.00 2.54 -7.27
CA LEU A 33 -40.59 1.95 -8.46
C LEU A 33 -39.57 1.80 -9.60
N THR A 34 -38.82 0.71 -9.64
CA THR A 34 -38.19 0.21 -10.88
C THR A 34 -38.10 -1.32 -10.85
N GLN A 35 -39.25 -2.01 -10.87
CA GLN A 35 -39.32 -3.39 -11.36
C GLN A 35 -40.65 -3.59 -12.11
N LEU A 36 -40.56 -3.53 -13.44
CA LEU A 36 -41.52 -4.15 -14.33
C LEU A 36 -40.72 -5.10 -15.24
N HIS A 37 -40.97 -6.39 -15.04
CA HIS A 37 -40.90 -7.56 -15.94
C HIS A 37 -40.05 -7.44 -17.23
N HIS A 38 -39.28 -8.43 -17.69
CA HIS A 38 -39.31 -9.88 -17.54
C HIS A 38 -37.97 -10.36 -18.11
N ASP A 39 -37.23 -11.26 -17.45
CA ASP A 39 -36.66 -12.46 -18.07
C ASP A 39 -35.81 -13.25 -17.07
N SER A 40 -36.05 -14.55 -17.09
CA SER A 40 -35.59 -15.56 -16.15
C SER A 40 -34.10 -15.79 -16.24
N LEU A 41 -33.34 -15.35 -15.23
CA LEU A 41 -32.09 -15.98 -14.82
C LEU A 41 -32.06 -16.02 -13.30
N VAL A 42 -31.82 -17.21 -12.75
CA VAL A 42 -31.71 -17.50 -11.32
C VAL A 42 -30.75 -16.49 -10.69
N SER A 43 -31.29 -15.53 -9.93
CA SER A 43 -30.51 -14.64 -9.10
C SER A 43 -30.02 -15.43 -7.89
N LEU A 44 -28.85 -16.05 -8.03
CA LEU A 44 -28.10 -16.49 -6.87
C LEU A 44 -27.95 -15.26 -5.96
N PRO A 45 -28.36 -15.31 -4.68
CA PRO A 45 -28.08 -14.23 -3.77
C PRO A 45 -26.56 -14.14 -3.68
N VAL A 46 -25.99 -13.07 -4.25
CA VAL A 46 -24.59 -12.71 -4.04
C VAL A 46 -24.48 -12.27 -2.59
N SER A 47 -24.42 -13.26 -1.70
CA SER A 47 -24.16 -13.07 -0.29
C SER A 47 -22.65 -12.92 -0.15
N CYS A 48 -22.19 -11.68 0.06
CA CYS A 48 -20.82 -11.48 0.52
C CYS A 48 -20.64 -12.31 1.81
N PRO A 49 -19.65 -13.21 1.88
CA PRO A 49 -19.37 -13.94 3.10
C PRO A 49 -19.06 -12.93 4.23
N PRO A 50 -19.54 -13.18 5.46
CA PRO A 50 -19.24 -12.31 6.58
C PRO A 50 -17.71 -12.24 6.78
N PRO A 51 -17.18 -11.09 7.26
CA PRO A 51 -15.77 -10.97 7.57
C PRO A 51 -15.33 -12.06 8.55
N ASP A 52 -14.21 -12.69 8.27
CA ASP A 52 -13.56 -13.65 9.15
C ASP A 52 -13.14 -12.94 10.44
N ARG A 53 -13.72 -13.37 11.57
CA ARG A 53 -13.47 -12.77 12.88
C ARG A 53 -12.05 -12.98 13.39
N SER A 54 -11.28 -13.89 12.78
CA SER A 54 -9.87 -14.12 13.12
C SER A 54 -8.93 -13.09 12.49
N LEU A 55 -9.41 -12.28 11.54
CA LEU A 55 -8.60 -11.31 10.81
C LEU A 55 -8.75 -9.89 11.36
N TYR A 56 -7.67 -9.12 11.22
CA TYR A 56 -7.64 -7.70 11.57
C TYR A 56 -7.81 -6.83 10.30
N TYR A 57 -8.97 -6.18 10.18
CA TYR A 57 -9.37 -5.43 8.98
C TYR A 57 -8.97 -3.94 8.98
N GLN A 58 -8.19 -3.49 9.97
CA GLN A 58 -7.72 -2.09 10.03
C GLN A 58 -6.19 -2.02 10.15
N PRO A 59 -5.46 -2.70 9.25
CA PRO A 59 -4.01 -2.84 9.35
C PRO A 59 -3.32 -1.49 9.37
N VAL A 60 -2.22 -1.43 10.12
CA VAL A 60 -1.30 -0.30 10.19
C VAL A 60 0.03 -0.76 9.60
N ILE A 61 0.52 -0.08 8.58
CA ILE A 61 1.78 -0.42 7.92
C ILE A 61 2.83 0.64 8.26
N GLY A 62 3.98 0.18 8.73
CA GLY A 62 5.15 1.03 8.90
C GLY A 62 5.81 1.31 7.56
N ILE A 63 6.07 2.57 7.22
CA ILE A 63 6.85 2.92 6.03
C ILE A 63 8.19 3.50 6.49
N LEU A 64 9.30 2.88 6.06
CA LEU A 64 10.64 3.38 6.36
C LEU A 64 10.91 4.68 5.59
N SER A 65 11.31 5.73 6.31
CA SER A 65 11.73 7.00 5.72
C SER A 65 13.08 6.85 5.04
N HIS A 66 13.29 7.54 3.93
CA HIS A 66 14.58 7.62 3.27
C HIS A 66 15.39 8.85 3.76
N PRO A 67 16.72 8.77 3.87
CA PRO A 67 17.56 9.91 4.24
C PRO A 67 17.48 11.05 3.22
N GLY A 68 17.52 12.28 3.72
CA GLY A 68 17.46 13.50 2.90
C GLY A 68 16.16 14.28 3.08
N ASP A 69 16.01 15.36 2.32
CA ASP A 69 14.85 16.26 2.40
C ASP A 69 13.75 15.95 1.37
N GLY A 70 13.93 14.92 0.55
CA GLY A 70 12.98 14.51 -0.49
C GLY A 70 12.84 15.50 -1.65
N ALA A 71 13.61 16.58 -1.64
CA ALA A 71 13.64 17.56 -2.71
C ALA A 71 14.94 17.38 -3.51
N PHE A 72 14.83 16.86 -4.73
CA PHE A 72 15.93 16.87 -5.69
C PHE A 72 16.40 18.32 -5.91
N GLY A 73 17.39 18.78 -5.13
CA GLY A 73 18.03 20.09 -5.26
C GLY A 73 17.54 21.24 -4.35
N ARG A 74 16.64 21.03 -3.38
CA ARG A 74 16.36 22.05 -2.34
C ARG A 74 16.90 21.60 -0.99
N HIS A 75 18.24 21.56 -0.92
CA HIS A 75 18.98 21.15 0.26
C HIS A 75 18.55 21.93 1.49
N SER A 76 17.71 21.32 2.33
CA SER A 76 17.80 21.60 3.74
C SER A 76 19.11 20.99 4.20
N ASN A 77 20.07 21.81 4.66
CA ASN A 77 21.35 21.32 5.22
C ASN A 77 21.18 20.61 6.57
N ALA A 78 19.95 20.19 6.91
CA ALA A 78 19.68 19.43 8.11
C ALA A 78 20.23 18.01 7.92
N THR A 79 21.33 17.72 8.60
CA THR A 79 22.05 16.43 8.55
C THR A 79 21.25 15.23 9.06
N GLY A 80 20.06 15.46 9.61
CA GLY A 80 19.13 14.42 10.06
C GLY A 80 17.77 14.42 9.36
N ALA A 81 17.62 15.13 8.24
CA ALA A 81 16.39 15.13 7.47
C ALA A 81 16.07 13.73 6.92
N SER A 82 14.79 13.37 6.95
CA SER A 82 14.27 12.18 6.30
C SER A 82 12.93 12.49 5.66
N PHE A 83 12.54 11.67 4.68
CA PHE A 83 11.29 11.86 3.96
C PHE A 83 10.64 10.52 3.60
N ILE A 84 9.34 10.58 3.32
CA ILE A 84 8.59 9.49 2.68
C ILE A 84 7.88 10.11 1.50
N HIS A 85 8.09 9.59 0.28
CA HIS A 85 7.33 10.06 -0.87
C HIS A 85 5.83 9.76 -0.65
N ALA A 86 4.99 10.76 -0.87
CA ALA A 86 3.54 10.66 -0.68
C ALA A 86 2.88 9.55 -1.53
N SER A 87 3.53 9.13 -2.63
CA SER A 87 3.08 8.00 -3.43
C SER A 87 3.05 6.68 -2.66
N TYR A 88 4.01 6.43 -1.78
CA TYR A 88 4.02 5.22 -0.94
C TYR A 88 2.90 5.24 0.10
N VAL A 89 2.62 6.40 0.69
CA VAL A 89 1.50 6.57 1.64
C VAL A 89 0.18 6.27 0.92
N LYS A 90 -0.05 6.90 -0.24
CA LYS A 90 -1.25 6.67 -1.05
C LYS A 90 -1.40 5.22 -1.51
N PHE A 91 -0.29 4.56 -1.85
CA PHE A 91 -0.29 3.14 -2.22
C PHE A 91 -0.84 2.27 -1.08
N VAL A 92 -0.38 2.50 0.16
CA VAL A 92 -0.85 1.77 1.34
C VAL A 92 -2.30 2.13 1.69
N GLU A 93 -2.65 3.41 1.68
CA GLU A 93 -4.02 3.87 2.00
C GLU A 93 -5.06 3.38 0.99
N ALA A 94 -4.71 3.34 -0.30
CA ALA A 94 -5.58 2.80 -1.35
C ALA A 94 -5.90 1.30 -1.14
N ALA A 95 -5.04 0.56 -0.44
CA ALA A 95 -5.27 -0.83 -0.05
C ALA A 95 -6.07 -0.96 1.27
N GLY A 96 -6.53 0.15 1.86
CA GLY A 96 -7.34 0.16 3.10
C GLY A 96 -6.54 0.11 4.40
N ALA A 97 -5.22 0.34 4.34
CA ALA A 97 -4.35 0.39 5.52
C ALA A 97 -4.09 1.83 6.00
N ARG A 98 -3.74 1.97 7.28
CA ARG A 98 -3.18 3.22 7.84
C ARG A 98 -1.66 3.18 7.81
N VAL A 99 -1.02 4.33 7.82
CA VAL A 99 0.44 4.44 7.75
C VAL A 99 1.02 5.00 9.05
N VAL A 100 2.13 4.42 9.50
CA VAL A 100 3.00 4.99 10.53
C VAL A 100 4.40 5.20 9.94
N PRO A 101 5.00 6.40 10.08
CA PRO A 101 6.37 6.61 9.63
C PRO A 101 7.37 5.94 10.58
N LEU A 102 8.25 5.12 10.01
CA LEU A 102 9.43 4.58 10.67
C LEU A 102 10.61 5.46 10.26
N ILE A 103 11.08 6.29 11.18
CA ILE A 103 12.15 7.25 10.88
C ILE A 103 13.49 6.53 10.99
N TYR A 104 14.29 6.58 9.93
CA TYR A 104 15.48 5.72 9.82
C TYR A 104 16.58 6.05 10.85
N ASN A 105 16.66 7.31 11.28
CA ASN A 105 17.67 7.79 12.23
C ASN A 105 17.11 7.99 13.64
N GLU A 106 15.96 7.39 13.97
CA GLU A 106 15.48 7.32 15.35
C GLU A 106 16.33 6.35 16.18
N PRO A 107 16.39 6.55 17.52
CA PRO A 107 17.04 5.58 18.40
C PRO A 107 16.45 4.17 18.19
N PRO A 108 17.29 3.11 18.17
CA PRO A 108 16.84 1.75 17.89
C PRO A 108 15.68 1.30 18.79
N GLU A 109 15.69 1.67 20.07
CA GLU A 109 14.61 1.34 21.00
C GLU A 109 13.25 1.95 20.57
N MET A 110 13.26 3.18 20.06
CA MET A 110 12.05 3.85 19.58
C MET A 110 11.54 3.19 18.30
N LEU A 111 12.45 2.89 17.38
CA LEU A 111 12.12 2.19 16.13
C LEU A 111 11.50 0.82 16.41
N LEU A 112 12.11 0.02 17.29
CA LEU A 112 11.59 -1.29 17.69
C LEU A 112 10.22 -1.17 18.36
N LYS A 113 10.00 -0.18 19.22
CA LYS A 113 8.67 0.09 19.80
C LYS A 113 7.62 0.38 18.72
N LYS A 114 7.95 1.14 17.68
CA LYS A 114 7.03 1.38 16.56
C LYS A 114 6.75 0.10 15.76
N LEU A 115 7.74 -0.77 15.58
CA LEU A 115 7.54 -2.06 14.91
C LEU A 115 6.57 -2.98 15.67
N GLU A 116 6.46 -2.84 16.98
CA GLU A 116 5.46 -3.57 17.78
C GLU A 116 4.03 -3.03 17.61
N LEU A 117 3.86 -1.82 17.06
CA LEU A 117 2.56 -1.16 16.88
C LEU A 117 2.00 -1.28 15.46
N VAL A 118 2.78 -1.80 14.52
CA VAL A 118 2.38 -1.97 13.12
C VAL A 118 2.18 -3.45 12.81
N ASN A 119 1.44 -3.74 11.75
CA ASN A 119 1.14 -5.09 11.27
C ASN A 119 2.06 -5.54 10.14
N GLY A 120 2.96 -4.68 9.66
CA GLY A 120 3.87 -4.98 8.57
C GLY A 120 4.69 -3.75 8.20
N VAL A 121 5.68 -3.94 7.31
CA VAL A 121 6.60 -2.87 6.90
C VAL A 121 6.73 -2.76 5.39
N LEU A 122 6.86 -1.53 4.90
CA LEU A 122 7.21 -1.18 3.54
C LEU A 122 8.59 -0.52 3.49
N PHE A 123 9.51 -1.09 2.72
CA PHE A 123 10.76 -0.45 2.32
C PHE A 123 10.58 0.26 0.98
N THR A 124 10.98 1.52 0.94
CA THR A 124 10.80 2.40 -0.22
C THR A 124 11.97 2.31 -1.20
N GLY A 125 11.77 2.86 -2.40
CA GLY A 125 12.86 3.22 -3.29
C GLY A 125 13.68 4.39 -2.74
N GLY A 126 14.79 4.70 -3.39
CA GLY A 126 15.71 5.76 -2.99
C GLY A 126 17.06 5.64 -3.67
N SER A 127 18.08 6.30 -3.12
CA SER A 127 19.45 6.26 -3.63
C SER A 127 20.52 5.98 -2.57
N VAL A 128 20.22 6.18 -1.29
CA VAL A 128 21.16 5.91 -0.19
C VAL A 128 21.10 4.44 0.18
N LYS A 129 22.22 3.72 0.01
CA LYS A 129 22.30 2.27 0.20
C LYS A 129 23.26 1.81 1.29
N ASP A 130 23.88 2.76 2.01
CA ASP A 130 24.95 2.52 2.95
C ASP A 130 24.72 3.25 4.29
N GLY A 131 25.66 3.05 5.23
CA GLY A 131 25.69 3.68 6.54
C GLY A 131 24.47 3.33 7.41
N LEU A 132 24.06 4.29 8.25
CA LEU A 132 22.98 4.12 9.23
C LEU A 132 21.66 3.64 8.60
N TYR A 133 21.38 4.06 7.35
CA TYR A 133 20.16 3.61 6.66
C TYR A 133 20.20 2.11 6.39
N PHE A 134 21.32 1.59 5.87
CA PHE A 134 21.49 0.16 5.63
C PHE A 134 21.44 -0.65 6.92
N GLU A 135 22.10 -0.19 7.99
CA GLU A 135 22.04 -0.80 9.32
C GLU A 135 20.61 -0.87 9.87
N THR A 136 19.83 0.18 9.64
CA THR A 136 18.43 0.27 10.06
C THR A 136 17.55 -0.69 9.28
N VAL A 137 17.74 -0.79 7.96
CA VAL A 137 17.08 -1.77 7.10
C VAL A 137 17.36 -3.18 7.60
N GLY A 138 18.64 -3.50 7.88
CA GLY A 138 19.04 -4.80 8.44
C GLY A 138 18.40 -5.08 9.80
N THR A 139 18.34 -4.08 10.68
CA THR A 139 17.69 -4.20 12.01
C THR A 139 16.21 -4.53 11.88
N ILE A 140 15.48 -3.81 11.02
CA ILE A 140 14.05 -4.05 10.79
C ILE A 140 13.84 -5.43 10.13
N PHE A 141 14.65 -5.78 9.14
CA PHE A 141 14.54 -7.06 8.44
C PHE A 141 14.79 -8.24 9.39
N LYS A 142 15.80 -8.16 10.24
CA LYS A 142 16.03 -9.15 11.31
C LYS A 142 14.82 -9.28 12.22
N LYS A 143 14.23 -8.16 12.65
CA LYS A 143 13.03 -8.19 13.50
C LYS A 143 11.83 -8.84 12.80
N VAL A 144 11.66 -8.59 11.50
CA VAL A 144 10.63 -9.25 10.68
C VAL A 144 10.82 -10.76 10.67
N LEU A 145 12.05 -11.25 10.49
CA LEU A 145 12.35 -12.68 10.55
C LEU A 145 12.00 -13.27 11.92
N GLU A 146 12.46 -12.64 13.01
CA GLU A 146 12.18 -13.08 14.38
C GLU A 146 10.68 -13.22 14.66
N LYS A 147 9.85 -12.27 14.21
CA LYS A 147 8.39 -12.33 14.38
C LYS A 147 7.77 -13.50 13.60
N ASN A 148 8.17 -13.67 12.34
CA ASN A 148 7.64 -14.75 11.51
C ASN A 148 8.09 -16.15 12.02
N GLU A 149 9.31 -16.29 12.53
CA GLU A 149 9.80 -17.51 13.19
C GLU A 149 8.99 -17.82 14.46
N ALA A 150 8.61 -16.77 15.21
CA ALA A 150 7.73 -16.87 16.37
C ALA A 150 6.24 -17.10 16.01
N ARG A 151 5.92 -17.36 14.73
CA ARG A 151 4.56 -17.54 14.21
C ARG A 151 3.66 -16.30 14.34
N ASP A 152 4.27 -15.13 14.55
CA ASP A 152 3.62 -13.83 14.44
C ASP A 152 3.79 -13.31 13.01
N HIS A 153 2.77 -13.53 12.17
CA HIS A 153 2.83 -13.21 10.75
C HIS A 153 3.02 -11.71 10.52
N PHE A 154 4.21 -11.35 10.06
CA PHE A 154 4.61 -9.96 9.89
C PHE A 154 5.14 -9.73 8.46
N PRO A 155 4.27 -9.30 7.52
CA PRO A 155 4.68 -9.07 6.14
C PRO A 155 5.65 -7.90 6.00
N LEU A 156 6.61 -8.08 5.09
CA LEU A 156 7.46 -7.02 4.60
C LEU A 156 7.31 -6.93 3.09
N TYR A 157 7.13 -5.72 2.58
CA TYR A 157 7.11 -5.41 1.15
C TYR A 157 8.22 -4.42 0.82
N ALA A 158 8.89 -4.61 -0.31
CA ALA A 158 10.05 -3.82 -0.67
C ALA A 158 10.03 -3.43 -2.15
N ILE A 159 10.31 -2.15 -2.42
CA ILE A 159 10.19 -1.58 -3.77
C ILE A 159 11.52 -0.93 -4.17
N CYS A 160 12.01 -1.21 -5.38
CA CYS A 160 13.24 -0.65 -5.95
C CYS A 160 14.43 -0.84 -5.00
N LEU A 161 15.03 0.26 -4.49
CA LEU A 161 16.12 0.20 -3.51
C LEU A 161 15.82 -0.74 -2.35
N GLY A 162 14.60 -0.74 -1.79
CA GLY A 162 14.26 -1.66 -0.71
C GLY A 162 14.47 -3.14 -1.08
N PHE A 163 14.18 -3.51 -2.33
CA PHE A 163 14.39 -4.86 -2.86
C PHE A 163 15.89 -5.16 -3.06
N GLU A 164 16.66 -4.18 -3.56
CA GLU A 164 18.11 -4.27 -3.68
C GLU A 164 18.76 -4.56 -2.32
N LEU A 165 18.40 -3.79 -1.29
CA LEU A 165 18.99 -3.93 0.05
C LEU A 165 18.68 -5.27 0.71
N ILE A 166 17.44 -5.76 0.58
CA ILE A 166 17.10 -7.09 1.09
C ILE A 166 17.89 -8.18 0.35
N THR A 167 18.05 -8.04 -0.97
CA THR A 167 18.82 -9.00 -1.76
C THR A 167 20.26 -9.07 -1.25
N MET A 168 20.91 -7.92 -1.05
CA MET A 168 22.26 -7.84 -0.48
C MET A 168 22.35 -8.46 0.92
N ILE A 169 21.37 -8.16 1.80
CA ILE A 169 21.34 -8.70 3.17
C ILE A 169 21.18 -10.22 3.17
N ILE A 170 20.29 -10.76 2.34
CA ILE A 170 20.04 -12.22 2.26
C ILE A 170 21.22 -12.94 1.64
N SER A 171 21.84 -12.37 0.61
CA SER A 171 23.00 -12.99 -0.07
C SER A 171 24.30 -12.84 0.70
N GLU A 172 24.35 -11.96 1.70
CA GLU A 172 25.58 -11.53 2.38
C GLU A 172 26.64 -11.03 1.39
N ASP A 173 26.19 -10.38 0.30
CA ASP A 173 27.05 -9.90 -0.79
C ASP A 173 26.61 -8.53 -1.30
N ASP A 174 27.45 -7.52 -1.06
CA ASP A 174 27.21 -6.15 -1.48
C ASP A 174 27.39 -5.93 -3.01
N ASN A 175 27.94 -6.91 -3.72
CA ASN A 175 28.22 -6.86 -5.16
C ASN A 175 27.31 -7.76 -6.00
N ILE A 176 26.22 -8.27 -5.42
CA ILE A 176 25.26 -9.14 -6.11
C ILE A 176 24.46 -8.45 -7.22
N LEU A 177 24.49 -7.11 -7.26
CA LEU A 177 23.73 -6.29 -8.20
C LEU A 177 24.56 -5.98 -9.46
N GLU A 178 23.90 -5.96 -10.62
CA GLU A 178 24.49 -5.53 -11.89
C GLU A 178 23.89 -4.23 -12.41
N GLU A 179 24.65 -3.51 -13.24
CA GLU A 179 24.15 -2.31 -13.90
C GLU A 179 23.19 -2.68 -15.04
N PHE A 180 22.00 -2.10 -15.01
CA PHE A 180 21.00 -2.30 -16.06
C PHE A 180 20.36 -0.98 -16.51
N LYS A 181 20.13 -0.83 -17.82
CA LYS A 181 19.50 0.37 -18.40
C LYS A 181 17.97 0.27 -18.34
N ALA A 182 17.40 0.61 -17.18
CA ALA A 182 15.94 0.65 -16.98
C ALA A 182 15.40 2.00 -16.43
N LYS A 183 16.22 3.05 -16.40
CA LYS A 183 15.78 4.36 -15.90
C LYS A 183 14.69 4.94 -16.80
N ASN A 184 13.58 5.38 -16.19
CA ASN A 184 12.42 5.98 -16.88
C ASN A 184 11.81 5.09 -17.97
N GLN A 185 11.86 3.77 -17.78
CA GLN A 185 11.34 2.80 -18.75
C GLN A 185 10.16 2.04 -18.16
N ALA A 186 8.98 2.19 -18.78
CA ALA A 186 7.85 1.30 -18.53
C ALA A 186 8.11 -0.05 -19.23
N SER A 187 7.76 -1.15 -18.57
CA SER A 187 7.93 -2.51 -19.09
C SER A 187 6.74 -3.39 -18.71
N THR A 188 6.63 -4.56 -19.33
CA THR A 188 5.69 -5.62 -18.96
C THR A 188 6.34 -6.60 -17.99
N ILE A 189 5.52 -7.30 -17.21
CA ILE A 189 5.97 -8.42 -16.37
C ILE A 189 5.89 -9.69 -17.22
N GLN A 190 7.00 -10.40 -17.33
CA GLN A 190 7.06 -11.74 -17.92
C GLN A 190 6.96 -12.76 -16.78
N PHE A 191 5.88 -13.52 -16.74
CA PHE A 191 5.71 -14.57 -15.75
C PHE A 191 6.60 -15.77 -16.09
N VAL A 192 7.19 -16.37 -15.06
CA VAL A 192 7.91 -17.65 -15.20
C VAL A 192 6.92 -18.80 -15.41
N GLU A 193 7.34 -19.88 -16.06
CA GLU A 193 6.48 -21.02 -16.40
C GLU A 193 5.78 -21.66 -15.18
N SER A 194 6.42 -21.60 -14.01
CA SER A 194 5.89 -22.12 -12.75
C SER A 194 4.89 -21.19 -12.05
N ALA A 195 4.58 -20.02 -12.62
CA ALA A 195 3.65 -19.08 -12.01
C ALA A 195 2.19 -19.54 -12.16
N HIS A 196 1.53 -19.81 -11.03
CA HIS A 196 0.10 -20.10 -11.00
C HIS A 196 -0.72 -18.80 -11.04
N ILE A 197 -1.15 -18.38 -12.23
CA ILE A 197 -1.91 -17.14 -12.41
C ILE A 197 -3.44 -17.33 -12.38
N GLU A 198 -3.92 -18.56 -12.39
CA GLU A 198 -5.36 -18.88 -12.33
C GLU A 198 -5.99 -18.37 -11.02
N GLY A 199 -7.15 -17.73 -11.12
CA GLY A 199 -7.86 -17.07 -10.02
C GLY A 199 -7.26 -15.74 -9.56
N THR A 200 -6.18 -15.26 -10.19
CA THR A 200 -5.53 -13.99 -9.81
C THR A 200 -5.99 -12.83 -10.70
N VAL A 201 -5.68 -11.60 -10.28
CA VAL A 201 -5.93 -10.37 -11.06
C VAL A 201 -5.15 -10.31 -12.39
N PHE A 202 -4.17 -11.20 -12.57
CA PHE A 202 -3.35 -11.31 -13.77
C PHE A 202 -3.91 -12.33 -14.77
N GLN A 203 -4.90 -13.14 -14.38
CA GLN A 203 -5.67 -13.95 -15.32
C GLN A 203 -6.56 -13.00 -16.14
N ARG A 204 -6.18 -12.75 -17.38
CA ARG A 204 -6.94 -11.96 -18.35
C ARG A 204 -7.22 -12.76 -19.61
#